data_AF-A0AA40AVS7-F1
#
_entry.id   AF-A0AA40AVS7-F1
#
_cell.length_a   1.000
_cell.length_b   1.000
_cell.length_c   1.000
_cell.angle_alpha   90.00
_cell.angle_beta   90.00
_cell.angle_gamma   90.00
#
_symmetry.space_group_name_H-M   'P 1'
#
loop_
_entity.id
_entity.type
_entity.pdbx_description
1 polymer ?
#
loop_
_entity_poly.entity_id
_entity_poly.type
_entity_poly.pdbx_seq_one_letter_code
_entity_poly.pdbx_strand_id
1 'polypeptide(L)'
;YAPAYPRAPAVDPALRDFVARFFVTSDTPGLTDEWMAFFSDDATVVMGSETATGIQEIRSLRQRMWDKVEARKHHIAKVFPGSFDGEADTAAELMLFGSVAYVLKQTPATAAGAGAGTPQAATDWAAHARLKRGGVESPWAFVYYRVYL
;
A
#
# COMPACT_ATOMS: atom_id res chain seq x y z
N TYR A 1 23.25 -13.90 -17.41
CA TYR A 1 22.50 -12.95 -16.56
C TYR A 1 23.28 -12.73 -15.27
N ALA A 2 23.26 -11.51 -14.72
CA ALA A 2 23.91 -11.16 -13.46
C ALA A 2 22.90 -10.39 -12.59
N PRO A 3 22.06 -11.09 -11.80
CA PRO A 3 21.07 -10.43 -10.96
C PRO A 3 21.75 -9.65 -9.82
N ALA A 4 21.21 -8.48 -9.49
CA ALA A 4 21.61 -7.76 -8.29
C ALA A 4 20.97 -8.42 -7.06
N TYR A 5 21.73 -8.48 -5.96
CA TYR A 5 21.24 -8.97 -4.67
C TYR A 5 21.20 -7.81 -3.68
N PRO A 6 20.13 -7.70 -2.86
CA PRO A 6 20.02 -6.61 -1.90
C PRO A 6 21.10 -6.77 -0.84
N ARG A 7 21.63 -5.64 -0.37
CA ARG A 7 22.31 -5.59 0.92
C ARG A 7 21.24 -5.69 1.99
N ALA A 8 21.44 -6.57 2.98
CA ALA A 8 20.54 -6.67 4.11
C ALA A 8 20.56 -5.34 4.88
N PRO A 9 19.46 -4.56 4.88
CA PRO A 9 19.43 -3.34 5.66
C PRO A 9 19.34 -3.71 7.14
N ALA A 10 19.89 -2.85 8.00
CA ALA A 10 19.57 -2.92 9.42
C ALA A 10 18.06 -2.81 9.60
N VAL A 11 17.50 -3.48 10.61
CA VAL A 11 16.07 -3.35 10.94
C VAL A 11 15.83 -1.91 11.43
N ASP A 12 15.38 -1.03 10.54
CA ASP A 12 15.03 0.35 10.87
C ASP A 12 13.64 0.38 11.55
N PRO A 13 13.55 0.73 12.86
CA PRO A 13 12.27 0.84 13.55
C PRO A 13 11.32 1.84 12.87
N ALA A 14 11.84 2.94 12.30
CA ALA A 14 11.03 3.94 11.64
C ALA A 14 10.39 3.41 10.35
N LEU A 15 11.07 2.51 9.64
CA LEU A 15 10.52 1.84 8.46
C LEU A 15 9.41 0.86 8.84
N ARG A 16 9.59 0.11 9.93
CA ARG A 16 8.55 -0.78 10.47
C ARG A 16 7.30 0.00 10.86
N ASP A 17 7.46 1.10 11.57
CA ASP A 17 6.35 1.95 12.03
C ASP A 17 5.67 2.65 10.85
N PHE A 18 6.42 3.02 9.82
CA PHE A 18 5.87 3.53 8.56
C PHE A 18 4.93 2.51 7.89
N VAL A 19 5.39 1.27 7.72
CA VAL A 19 4.58 0.20 7.11
C VAL A 19 3.33 -0.07 7.94
N ALA A 20 3.45 -0.17 9.27
CA ALA A 20 2.31 -0.39 10.15
C ALA A 20 1.26 0.72 10.04
N ARG A 21 1.68 1.99 10.12
CA ARG A 21 0.78 3.14 9.97
C ARG A 21 0.14 3.19 8.60
N PHE A 22 0.90 2.92 7.53
CA PHE A 22 0.37 2.90 6.17
C PHE A 22 -0.82 1.94 6.03
N PHE A 23 -0.73 0.74 6.59
CA PHE A 23 -1.83 -0.23 6.52
C PHE A 23 -3.00 0.10 7.45
N VAL A 24 -2.74 0.66 8.64
CA VAL A 24 -3.80 1.20 9.51
C VAL A 24 -4.60 2.28 8.78
N THR A 25 -3.93 3.25 8.17
CA THR A 25 -4.58 4.31 7.37
C THR A 25 -5.22 3.74 6.11
N SER A 26 -4.62 2.72 5.49
CA SER A 26 -5.20 2.07 4.31
C SER A 26 -6.50 1.34 4.62
N ASP A 27 -6.64 0.75 5.80
CA ASP A 27 -7.84 0.04 6.26
C ASP A 27 -8.95 0.97 6.74
N THR A 28 -8.63 2.23 7.06
CA THR A 28 -9.58 3.17 7.66
C THR A 28 -10.29 4.02 6.60
N PRO A 29 -11.63 3.94 6.47
CA PRO A 29 -12.39 4.80 5.58
C PRO A 29 -12.26 6.28 5.98
N GLY A 30 -12.32 7.19 5.00
CA GLY A 30 -12.30 8.64 5.24
C GLY A 30 -10.91 9.26 5.40
N LEU A 31 -9.87 8.49 5.70
CA LEU A 31 -8.50 9.00 5.88
C LEU A 31 -7.74 9.16 4.56
N THR A 32 -8.34 9.83 3.58
CA THR A 32 -7.70 10.00 2.27
C THR A 32 -6.49 10.91 2.37
N ASP A 33 -6.60 12.04 3.09
CA ASP A 33 -5.51 13.02 3.19
C ASP A 33 -4.29 12.45 3.92
N GLU A 34 -4.51 11.75 5.03
CA GLU A 34 -3.46 11.07 5.78
C GLU A 34 -2.84 9.94 4.95
N TRP A 35 -3.63 9.26 4.12
CA TRP A 35 -3.10 8.24 3.21
C TRP A 35 -2.20 8.86 2.12
N MET A 36 -2.55 10.06 1.64
CA MET A 36 -1.73 10.78 0.67
C MET A 36 -0.37 11.20 1.24
N ALA A 37 -0.28 11.48 2.54
CA ALA A 37 0.97 11.88 3.21
C ALA A 37 2.06 10.79 3.22
N PHE A 38 1.73 9.54 2.86
CA PHE A 38 2.70 8.47 2.68
C PHE A 38 3.45 8.52 1.34
N PHE A 39 3.05 9.36 0.40
CA PHE A 39 3.61 9.44 -0.96
C PHE A 39 4.36 10.75 -1.19
N SER A 40 5.41 10.70 -2.00
CA SER A 40 6.02 11.92 -2.53
C SER A 40 5.15 12.56 -3.62
N ASP A 41 5.38 13.85 -3.87
CA ASP A 41 4.59 14.64 -4.83
C ASP A 41 4.56 14.03 -6.25
N ASP A 42 5.62 13.32 -6.60
CA ASP A 42 5.91 12.68 -7.89
C ASP A 42 5.78 11.15 -7.85
N ALA A 43 5.24 10.59 -6.77
CA ALA A 43 5.18 9.14 -6.61
C ALA A 43 4.36 8.46 -7.72
N THR A 44 4.65 7.18 -7.98
CA THR A 44 3.84 6.33 -8.86
C THR A 44 3.20 5.19 -8.06
N VAL A 45 1.88 5.03 -8.22
CA VAL A 45 1.11 3.94 -7.63
C VAL A 45 0.51 3.07 -8.73
N VAL A 46 0.70 1.76 -8.65
CA VAL A 46 0.18 0.76 -9.59
C VAL A 46 -0.66 -0.27 -8.85
N MET A 47 -1.91 -0.43 -9.26
CA MET A 47 -2.88 -1.30 -8.61
C MET A 47 -3.53 -2.18 -9.67
N GLY A 48 -3.04 -3.42 -9.81
CA GLY A 48 -3.41 -4.27 -10.94
C GLY A 48 -2.99 -3.63 -12.27
N SER A 49 -3.96 -3.27 -13.12
CA SER A 49 -3.74 -2.58 -14.40
C SER A 49 -3.82 -1.06 -14.30
N GLU A 50 -4.32 -0.50 -13.20
CA GLU A 50 -4.39 0.96 -13.02
C GLU A 50 -3.03 1.51 -12.59
N THR A 51 -2.63 2.63 -13.19
CA THR A 51 -1.42 3.38 -12.82
C THR A 51 -1.82 4.83 -12.57
N ALA A 52 -1.28 5.42 -11.51
CA ALA A 52 -1.45 6.82 -11.16
C ALA A 52 -0.08 7.42 -10.81
N THR A 53 0.24 8.59 -11.37
CA THR A 53 1.48 9.31 -11.08
C THR A 53 1.18 10.71 -10.56
N GLY A 54 1.83 11.06 -9.45
CA GLY A 54 1.63 12.30 -8.73
C GLY A 54 0.34 12.36 -7.91
N ILE A 55 0.30 13.34 -6.99
CA ILE A 55 -0.70 13.42 -5.91
C ILE A 55 -2.15 13.46 -6.40
N GLN A 56 -2.44 14.16 -7.50
CA GLN A 56 -3.82 14.31 -7.98
C GLN A 56 -4.39 13.00 -8.58
N GLU A 57 -3.58 12.29 -9.37
CA GLU A 57 -3.98 11.00 -9.92
C GLU A 57 -4.08 9.94 -8.82
N ILE A 58 -3.12 9.93 -7.89
CA ILE A 58 -3.11 9.00 -6.75
C ILE A 58 -4.32 9.23 -5.85
N ARG A 59 -4.70 10.49 -5.59
CA ARG A 59 -5.91 10.84 -4.83
C ARG A 59 -7.17 10.31 -5.53
N SER A 60 -7.27 10.53 -6.84
CA SER A 60 -8.40 10.04 -7.63
C SER A 60 -8.49 8.51 -7.62
N LEU A 61 -7.34 7.83 -7.75
CA LEU A 61 -7.24 6.37 -7.63
C LEU A 61 -7.69 5.89 -6.24
N ARG A 62 -7.22 6.56 -5.18
CA ARG A 62 -7.58 6.24 -3.79
C ARG A 62 -9.09 6.37 -3.55
N GLN A 63 -9.73 7.40 -4.09
CA GLN A 63 -11.18 7.57 -3.99
C GLN A 63 -11.91 6.39 -4.65
N ARG A 64 -11.52 6.03 -5.88
CA ARG A 64 -12.12 4.90 -6.62
C ARG A 64 -12.00 3.57 -5.89
N MET A 65 -10.90 3.33 -5.17
CA MET A 65 -10.74 2.10 -4.35
C MET A 65 -11.84 1.93 -3.30
N TRP A 66 -12.45 3.02 -2.85
CA TRP A 66 -13.51 3.01 -1.85
C TRP A 66 -14.91 3.06 -2.46
N ASP A 67 -15.07 3.14 -3.78
CA ASP A 67 -16.39 3.26 -4.42
C ASP A 67 -17.29 2.07 -4.06
N LYS A 68 -16.74 0.85 -4.14
CA LYS A 68 -17.46 -0.43 -3.90
C LYS A 68 -17.12 -1.08 -2.55
N VAL A 69 -16.08 -0.62 -1.88
CA VAL A 69 -15.58 -1.19 -0.62
C VAL A 69 -16.19 -0.43 0.55
N GLU A 70 -16.83 -1.15 1.47
CA GLU A 70 -17.33 -0.60 2.74
C GLU A 70 -16.23 -0.64 3.80
N ALA A 71 -15.58 -1.79 3.95
CA ALA A 71 -14.46 -1.98 4.85
C ALA A 71 -13.44 -2.93 4.21
N ARG A 72 -12.19 -2.83 4.65
CA ARG A 72 -11.15 -3.80 4.31
C ARG A 72 -10.18 -3.96 5.46
N LYS A 73 -9.51 -5.10 5.49
CA LYS A 73 -8.48 -5.39 6.47
C LYS A 73 -7.30 -6.09 5.80
N HIS A 74 -6.14 -5.44 5.82
CA HIS A 74 -4.91 -6.07 5.39
C HIS A 74 -4.30 -6.90 6.53
N HIS A 75 -3.77 -8.07 6.19
CA HIS A 75 -2.85 -8.84 7.03
C HIS A 75 -1.48 -8.86 6.35
N ILE A 76 -0.49 -8.23 6.98
CA ILE A 76 0.89 -8.16 6.44
C ILE A 76 1.67 -9.33 7.01
N ALA A 77 1.83 -10.39 6.22
CA ALA A 77 2.48 -11.60 6.66
C ALA A 77 4.01 -11.47 6.67
N LYS A 78 4.58 -10.83 5.63
CA LYS A 78 6.04 -10.69 5.48
C LYS A 78 6.39 -9.37 4.83
N VAL A 79 7.47 -8.75 5.31
CA VAL A 79 8.11 -7.57 4.72
C VAL A 79 9.59 -7.89 4.53
N PHE A 80 10.08 -7.72 3.31
CA PHE A 80 11.46 -7.98 2.92
C PHE A 80 12.10 -6.66 2.49
N PRO A 81 12.80 -5.98 3.40
CA PRO A 81 13.53 -4.76 3.07
C PRO A 81 14.84 -5.09 2.36
N GLY A 82 15.24 -4.23 1.43
CA GLY A 82 16.47 -4.32 0.68
C GLY A 82 17.00 -2.93 0.28
N SER A 83 18.28 -2.89 -0.05
CA SER A 83 18.93 -1.74 -0.69
C SER A 83 19.90 -2.25 -1.75
N PHE A 84 19.87 -1.64 -2.93
CA PHE A 84 20.67 -2.06 -4.08
C PHE A 84 21.75 -1.03 -4.46
N ASP A 85 21.50 0.26 -4.22
CA ASP A 85 22.35 1.36 -4.71
C ASP A 85 23.31 1.94 -3.66
N GLY A 86 23.44 1.29 -2.49
CA GLY A 86 24.33 1.75 -1.41
C GLY A 86 23.79 2.91 -0.57
N GLU A 87 22.60 3.41 -0.89
CA GLU A 87 21.88 4.48 -0.20
C GLU A 87 20.95 3.96 0.91
N ALA A 88 21.37 2.94 1.67
CA ALA A 88 20.50 2.31 2.67
C ALA A 88 19.99 3.27 3.77
N ASP A 89 20.71 4.37 4.01
CA ASP A 89 20.31 5.39 4.98
C ASP A 89 19.29 6.36 4.43
N THR A 90 19.12 6.49 3.12
CA THR A 90 18.24 7.50 2.48
C THR A 90 17.18 6.87 1.58
N ALA A 91 17.29 5.60 1.26
CA ALA A 91 16.38 4.86 0.40
C ALA A 91 16.18 3.43 0.90
N ALA A 92 14.98 2.91 0.65
CA ALA A 92 14.64 1.52 0.94
C ALA A 92 13.77 0.93 -0.17
N GLU A 93 13.95 -0.35 -0.44
CA GLU A 93 13.11 -1.12 -1.33
C GLU A 93 12.45 -2.25 -0.54
N LEU A 94 11.16 -2.47 -0.75
CA LEU A 94 10.38 -3.46 -0.02
C LEU A 94 9.70 -4.43 -0.98
N MET A 95 9.75 -5.70 -0.64
CA MET A 95 8.74 -6.67 -1.07
C MET A 95 7.84 -7.01 0.11
N LEU A 96 6.54 -6.95 -0.10
CA LEU A 96 5.52 -7.28 0.90
C LEU A 96 4.70 -8.46 0.42
N PHE A 97 4.31 -9.34 1.35
CA PHE A 97 3.35 -10.40 1.12
C PHE A 97 2.30 -10.36 2.21
N GLY A 98 1.06 -10.55 1.82
CA GLY A 98 -0.05 -10.51 2.75
C GLY A 98 -1.33 -11.01 2.13
N SER A 99 -2.41 -10.79 2.87
CA SER A 99 -3.77 -11.01 2.37
C SER A 99 -4.63 -9.80 2.72
N VAL A 100 -5.77 -9.67 2.03
CA VAL A 100 -6.74 -8.60 2.28
C VAL A 100 -8.14 -9.18 2.27
N ALA A 101 -8.91 -8.90 3.33
CA ALA A 101 -10.32 -9.20 3.40
C ALA A 101 -11.14 -7.94 3.11
N TYR A 102 -12.25 -8.09 2.40
CA TYR A 102 -13.13 -6.99 2.03
C TYR A 102 -14.55 -7.20 2.55
N VAL A 103 -15.22 -6.11 2.88
CA VAL A 103 -16.67 -6.02 2.99
C VAL A 103 -17.11 -5.05 1.90
N LEU A 104 -18.03 -5.50 1.02
CA LEU A 104 -18.54 -4.67 -0.07
C LEU A 104 -19.83 -3.96 0.33
N LYS A 105 -19.99 -2.73 -0.15
CA LYS A 105 -21.21 -1.95 0.05
C LYS A 105 -22.40 -2.67 -0.56
N GLN A 106 -23.55 -2.52 0.10
CA GLN A 106 -24.81 -3.03 -0.44
C GLN A 106 -25.22 -2.31 -1.73
N THR A 107 -25.61 -3.09 -2.73
CA THR A 107 -26.34 -2.62 -3.90
C THR A 107 -27.74 -3.23 -3.91
N PRO A 108 -28.72 -2.64 -4.64
CA PRO A 108 -30.06 -3.22 -4.78
C PRO A 108 -30.04 -4.68 -5.29
N ALA A 109 -29.07 -5.04 -6.14
CA ALA A 109 -28.91 -6.39 -6.67
C ALA A 109 -28.40 -7.39 -5.60
N THR A 110 -27.52 -6.95 -4.70
CA THR A 110 -26.97 -7.80 -3.62
C THR A 110 -27.88 -7.90 -2.40
N ALA A 111 -28.84 -6.99 -2.23
CA ALA A 111 -29.82 -7.02 -1.16
C ALA A 111 -30.82 -8.19 -1.30
N ALA A 112 -31.04 -8.67 -2.53
CA ALA A 112 -31.91 -9.81 -2.83
C ALA A 112 -31.25 -11.19 -2.59
N GLY A 113 -29.95 -11.21 -2.24
CA GLY A 113 -29.18 -12.45 -2.07
C GLY A 113 -28.04 -12.29 -1.08
N ALA A 114 -28.36 -12.11 0.21
CA ALA A 114 -27.57 -12.34 1.44
C ALA A 114 -26.04 -12.07 1.49
N GLY A 115 -25.43 -11.34 0.55
CA GLY A 115 -23.97 -11.28 0.38
C GLY A 115 -23.33 -9.91 0.60
N ALA A 116 -24.09 -8.87 0.97
CA ALA A 116 -23.53 -7.54 1.19
C ALA A 116 -23.58 -7.17 2.68
N GLY A 117 -22.46 -6.64 3.19
CA GLY A 117 -22.20 -6.50 4.63
C GLY A 117 -21.51 -7.72 5.28
N THR A 118 -21.32 -8.81 4.53
CA THR A 118 -20.54 -9.98 4.98
C THR A 118 -19.08 -9.89 4.51
N PRO A 119 -18.10 -10.25 5.37
CA PRO A 119 -16.71 -10.36 4.94
C PRO A 119 -16.54 -11.39 3.81
N GLN A 120 -15.84 -10.99 2.76
CA GLN A 120 -15.40 -11.88 1.68
C GLN A 120 -14.21 -12.74 2.14
N ALA A 121 -13.97 -13.84 1.43
CA ALA A 121 -12.74 -14.59 1.58
C ALA A 121 -11.53 -13.68 1.33
N ALA A 122 -10.46 -13.87 2.10
CA ALA A 122 -9.25 -13.08 1.95
C ALA A 122 -8.54 -13.43 0.63
N THR A 123 -8.08 -12.40 -0.07
CA THR A 123 -7.27 -12.54 -1.29
C THR A 123 -5.80 -12.31 -0.95
N ASP A 124 -4.94 -13.24 -1.35
CA ASP A 124 -3.49 -13.09 -1.20
C ASP A 124 -2.97 -12.03 -2.18
N TRP A 125 -1.94 -11.31 -1.77
CA TRP A 125 -1.31 -10.29 -2.60
C TRP A 125 0.17 -10.14 -2.27
N ALA A 126 0.89 -9.58 -3.24
CA ALA A 126 2.25 -9.12 -3.05
C ALA A 126 2.37 -7.64 -3.44
N ALA A 127 3.32 -6.92 -2.87
CA ALA A 127 3.62 -5.56 -3.31
C ALA A 127 5.12 -5.31 -3.40
N HIS A 128 5.47 -4.45 -4.34
CA HIS A 128 6.80 -3.89 -4.50
C HIS A 128 6.75 -2.39 -4.20
N ALA A 129 7.64 -1.92 -3.34
CA ALA A 129 7.71 -0.51 -2.98
C ALA A 129 9.13 0.03 -3.01
N ARG A 130 9.27 1.29 -3.39
CA ARG A 130 10.50 2.07 -3.20
C ARG A 130 10.19 3.31 -2.38
N LEU A 131 11.05 3.59 -1.41
CA LEU A 131 10.90 4.67 -0.45
C LEU A 131 12.14 5.54 -0.44
N LYS A 132 11.95 6.83 -0.14
CA LYS A 132 13.02 7.76 0.18
C LYS A 132 12.82 8.33 1.57
N ARG A 133 13.92 8.74 2.22
CA ARG A 133 13.83 9.58 3.41
C ARG A 133 13.41 11.00 3.05
N GLY A 134 12.79 11.70 4.00
CA GLY A 134 12.37 13.10 3.86
C GLY A 134 10.88 13.29 3.57
N GLY A 135 10.03 12.38 4.06
CA GLY A 135 8.59 12.66 4.10
C GLY A 135 8.25 13.79 5.08
N VAL A 136 7.12 14.45 4.84
CA VAL A 136 6.68 15.62 5.64
C VAL A 136 6.17 15.19 7.01
N GLU A 137 5.35 14.13 7.08
CA GLU A 137 4.76 13.60 8.32
C GLU A 137 5.46 12.34 8.85
N SER A 138 6.44 11.85 8.10
CA SER A 138 7.11 10.58 8.35
C SER A 138 8.54 10.65 7.82
N PRO A 139 9.54 10.03 8.48
CA PRO A 139 10.89 10.00 7.95
C PRO A 139 10.97 9.33 6.57
N TRP A 140 9.99 8.48 6.22
CA TRP A 140 9.89 7.77 4.96
C TRP A 140 8.68 8.24 4.13
N ALA A 141 8.83 8.25 2.81
CA ALA A 141 7.74 8.42 1.84
C ALA A 141 7.93 7.46 0.65
N PHE A 142 6.83 6.92 0.12
CA PHE A 142 6.82 6.14 -1.11
C PHE A 142 7.11 7.04 -2.32
N VAL A 143 8.06 6.61 -3.15
CA VAL A 143 8.23 7.13 -4.51
C VAL A 143 7.63 6.17 -5.55
N TYR A 144 7.45 4.91 -5.17
CA TYR A 144 6.83 3.88 -6.00
C TYR A 144 6.12 2.86 -5.12
N TYR A 145 4.91 2.46 -5.50
CA TYR A 145 4.18 1.38 -4.85
C TYR A 145 3.33 0.60 -5.85
N ARG A 146 3.58 -0.70 -5.98
CA ARG A 146 2.84 -1.59 -6.88
C ARG A 146 2.27 -2.78 -6.13
N VAL A 147 0.99 -3.08 -6.36
CA VAL A 147 0.31 -4.27 -5.85
C VAL A 147 0.07 -5.28 -6.97
N TYR A 148 0.32 -6.56 -6.64
CA TYR A 148 0.03 -7.74 -7.44
C TYR A 148 -1.02 -8.56 -6.70
N LEU A 149 -2.15 -8.81 -7.37
CA LEU A 149 -3.26 -9.67 -6.91
C LEU A 149 -3.24 -11.00 -7.68
#